data_AF-A0A3D1WTT3-F1
#
_entry.id   AF-A0A3D1WTT3-F1
#
_cell.length_a   1.000
_cell.length_b   1.000
_cell.length_c   1.000
_cell.angle_alpha   90.00
_cell.angle_beta   90.00
_cell.angle_gamma   90.00
#
_symmetry.space_group_name_H-M   'P 1'
#
loop_
_entity.id
_entity.type
_entity.pdbx_description
1 polymer ?
#
loop_
_entity_poly.entity_id
_entity_poly.type
_entity_poly.pdbx_seq_one_letter_code
_entity_poly.pdbx_strand_id
1 'polypeptide(L)'
;MFGHKNNFPKEYRFMKKISILAILLLATALIVSCTGTKADTAPTATTESTQTTVPATDTQTTVVSEPVVQAEEAPVVESEPAADTIVIDTAPAITADDPELDQKFSYVYGHLLANNIIGQDIDLAAGPFISGSSDFFNYADPKLTEEEINNLFMQYQSFLDGVLTEADLEAGIGEDAGELATFRDRFSYGYGYVVQYNLQSQGIIVVLEDFNSGISDAYAEIPLPYTDEEIDALFTAYQDKLMAEYETMVKEYASENLAEAETFLAENGQLEGVVTTESGLQYKIMTAGDGALPTAEDTVELDYMITFLDGSTGDNSYSRGEPSVFSLANLIPGFSEGVRLMPVGSHYRFYVHPSLAYGEMGNEMIPPNTLLIFDVELHDIVE
;
A
#
# COMPACT_ATOMS: atom_id res chain seq x y z
N MET A 1 11.66 13.92 -13.17
CA MET A 1 10.39 14.70 -13.35
C MET A 1 10.00 15.40 -12.04
N PHE A 2 10.92 16.08 -11.35
CA PHE A 2 10.69 16.51 -9.97
C PHE A 2 11.17 17.93 -9.72
N GLY A 3 10.24 18.74 -9.23
CA GLY A 3 10.50 20.10 -8.84
C GLY A 3 9.18 20.85 -8.73
N HIS A 4 8.55 20.79 -7.56
CA HIS A 4 7.77 21.88 -6.98
C HIS A 4 7.68 21.71 -5.47
N LYS A 5 7.59 22.83 -4.76
CA LYS A 5 7.63 22.92 -3.29
C LYS A 5 6.40 22.22 -2.69
N ASN A 6 6.57 21.68 -1.48
CA ASN A 6 5.52 21.04 -0.69
C ASN A 6 4.24 21.90 -0.57
N ASN A 7 3.27 21.62 -1.43
CA ASN A 7 1.85 21.84 -1.18
C ASN A 7 1.04 20.89 -2.08
N PHE A 8 1.26 19.58 -1.91
CA PHE A 8 0.41 18.56 -2.53
C PHE A 8 -1.03 18.69 -1.98
N PRO A 9 -2.08 18.58 -2.84
CA PRO A 9 -3.47 18.61 -2.39
C PRO A 9 -3.73 17.59 -1.28
N LYS A 10 -4.69 17.87 -0.37
CA LYS A 10 -5.07 16.93 0.72
C LYS A 10 -5.33 15.53 0.15
N GLU A 11 -6.07 15.45 -0.94
CA GLU A 11 -6.43 14.21 -1.65
C GLU A 11 -5.20 13.42 -2.13
N TYR A 12 -4.14 14.09 -2.59
CA TYR A 12 -2.90 13.41 -2.96
C TYR A 12 -2.20 12.79 -1.75
N ARG A 13 -2.34 13.38 -0.55
CA ARG A 13 -1.82 12.79 0.70
C ARG A 13 -2.67 11.58 1.12
N PHE A 14 -3.98 11.63 0.89
CA PHE A 14 -4.93 10.51 1.11
C PHE A 14 -4.66 9.33 0.16
N MET A 15 -4.66 9.56 -1.16
CA MET A 15 -4.37 8.54 -2.17
C MET A 15 -2.98 7.94 -1.99
N LYS A 16 -1.96 8.78 -1.71
CA LYS A 16 -0.62 8.26 -1.40
C LYS A 16 -0.68 7.33 -0.19
N LYS A 17 -1.34 7.71 0.92
CA LYS A 17 -1.57 6.86 2.12
C LYS A 17 -2.30 5.55 1.82
N ILE A 18 -3.29 5.52 0.93
CA ILE A 18 -3.95 4.27 0.48
C ILE A 18 -2.94 3.34 -0.20
N SER A 19 -2.12 3.87 -1.12
CA SER A 19 -1.09 3.08 -1.81
C SER A 19 -0.08 2.48 -0.83
N ILE A 20 0.27 3.19 0.25
CA ILE A 20 1.18 2.68 1.30
C ILE A 20 0.67 1.38 1.90
N LEU A 21 -0.59 1.39 2.34
CA LEU A 21 -1.18 0.27 3.06
C LEU A 21 -1.28 -0.98 2.17
N ALA A 22 -1.67 -0.79 0.91
CA ALA A 22 -1.73 -1.87 -0.08
C ALA A 22 -0.33 -2.46 -0.38
N ILE A 23 0.72 -1.63 -0.43
CA ILE A 23 2.09 -2.09 -0.70
C ILE A 23 2.68 -2.83 0.50
N LEU A 24 2.44 -2.37 1.73
CA LEU A 24 2.91 -3.07 2.94
C LEU A 24 2.21 -4.42 3.16
N LEU A 25 0.93 -4.54 2.81
CA LEU A 25 0.22 -5.84 2.76
C LEU A 25 0.79 -6.81 1.70
N LEU A 26 1.45 -6.30 0.66
CA LEU A 26 2.15 -7.11 -0.35
C LEU A 26 3.60 -7.42 0.07
N ALA A 27 4.27 -6.51 0.78
CA ALA A 27 5.66 -6.67 1.23
C ALA A 27 5.81 -7.79 2.27
N THR A 28 4.84 -7.97 3.18
CA THR A 28 4.85 -9.10 4.13
C THR A 28 4.83 -10.46 3.42
N ALA A 29 4.13 -10.59 2.29
CA ALA A 29 4.12 -11.82 1.50
C ALA A 29 5.50 -12.13 0.85
N LEU A 30 6.29 -11.11 0.52
CA LEU A 30 7.64 -11.26 -0.03
C LEU A 30 8.66 -11.63 1.06
N ILE A 31 8.58 -11.03 2.26
CA ILE A 31 9.49 -11.33 3.37
C ILE A 31 9.28 -12.78 3.87
N VAL A 32 8.03 -13.21 4.04
CA VAL A 32 7.65 -14.59 4.42
C VAL A 32 8.12 -15.63 3.39
N SER A 33 8.34 -15.24 2.13
CA SER A 33 8.83 -16.15 1.08
C SER A 33 10.35 -16.38 1.11
N CYS A 34 11.11 -15.63 1.93
CA CYS A 34 12.57 -15.64 1.92
C CYS A 34 13.22 -16.38 3.11
N THR A 35 12.48 -16.68 4.19
CA THR A 35 13.02 -17.41 5.36
C THR A 35 12.97 -18.93 5.22
N GLY A 36 12.40 -19.46 4.14
CA GLY A 36 12.22 -20.90 3.92
C GLY A 36 13.00 -21.49 2.73
N THR A 37 14.22 -22.00 2.98
CA THR A 37 14.75 -23.32 2.53
C THR A 37 16.29 -23.32 2.49
N LYS A 38 16.93 -23.75 3.58
CA LYS A 38 18.27 -24.37 3.49
C LYS A 38 18.10 -25.81 2.99
N ALA A 39 18.44 -26.04 1.72
CA ALA A 39 18.49 -27.40 1.17
C ALA A 39 19.83 -28.06 1.53
N ASP A 40 19.83 -28.92 2.55
CA ASP A 40 20.99 -29.77 2.85
C ASP A 40 21.29 -30.72 1.68
N THR A 41 22.58 -30.94 1.44
CA THR A 41 23.07 -31.64 0.24
C THR A 41 23.38 -33.11 0.48
N ALA A 42 23.09 -33.90 -0.57
CA ALA A 42 23.69 -35.20 -0.92
C ALA A 42 23.19 -36.49 -0.21
N PRO A 43 23.31 -37.67 -0.85
CA PRO A 43 23.34 -37.96 -2.29
C PRO A 43 22.41 -39.10 -2.75
N THR A 44 22.32 -39.23 -4.08
CA THR A 44 21.49 -40.15 -4.88
C THR A 44 21.68 -41.65 -4.59
N ALA A 45 20.57 -42.41 -4.59
CA ALA A 45 20.57 -43.85 -4.87
C ALA A 45 19.33 -44.24 -5.70
N THR A 46 19.55 -44.73 -6.92
CA THR A 46 18.52 -45.10 -7.91
C THR A 46 18.07 -46.55 -7.74
N THR A 47 16.76 -46.83 -7.77
CA THR A 47 16.23 -48.11 -8.31
C THR A 47 14.79 -47.96 -8.81
N GLU A 48 14.45 -48.67 -9.89
CA GLU A 48 13.17 -48.59 -10.62
C GLU A 48 12.12 -49.59 -10.11
N SER A 49 10.85 -49.35 -10.49
CA SER A 49 9.79 -50.36 -10.73
C SER A 49 9.29 -51.18 -9.51
N THR A 50 8.00 -51.43 -9.28
CA THR A 50 6.95 -51.81 -10.25
C THR A 50 5.54 -51.64 -9.65
N GLN A 51 4.51 -51.42 -10.48
CA GLN A 51 3.10 -51.58 -10.08
C GLN A 51 2.77 -53.01 -9.63
N THR A 52 1.80 -53.19 -8.71
CA THR A 52 0.78 -54.26 -8.76
C THR A 52 -0.44 -53.92 -7.88
N THR A 53 -1.60 -54.40 -8.34
CA THR A 53 -3.01 -54.13 -7.97
C THR A 53 -3.50 -54.52 -6.56
N VAL A 54 -4.58 -53.85 -6.14
CA VAL A 54 -5.54 -54.23 -5.06
C VAL A 54 -6.29 -55.54 -5.43
N PRO A 55 -6.86 -56.30 -4.46
CA PRO A 55 -8.30 -56.16 -4.17
C PRO A 55 -8.66 -56.25 -2.65
N ALA A 56 -9.95 -56.03 -2.34
CA ALA A 56 -10.48 -55.80 -0.98
C ALA A 56 -11.23 -57.02 -0.36
N THR A 57 -12.21 -56.74 0.52
CA THR A 57 -13.11 -57.66 1.30
C THR A 57 -12.45 -58.35 2.53
N ASP A 58 -13.10 -58.54 3.68
CA ASP A 58 -14.51 -58.29 4.08
C ASP A 58 -14.68 -58.02 5.60
N THR A 59 -15.92 -57.65 5.94
CA THR A 59 -16.57 -57.21 7.17
C THR A 59 -16.74 -58.30 8.25
N GLN A 60 -16.63 -57.98 9.56
CA GLN A 60 -17.71 -58.25 10.53
C GLN A 60 -17.58 -57.61 11.93
N THR A 61 -18.74 -57.25 12.47
CA THR A 61 -19.02 -56.60 13.76
C THR A 61 -19.72 -57.58 14.70
N THR A 62 -19.41 -57.55 16.01
CA THR A 62 -20.30 -57.73 17.20
C THR A 62 -19.47 -58.21 18.42
N VAL A 63 -19.78 -58.00 19.71
CA VAL A 63 -20.52 -57.01 20.53
C VAL A 63 -20.60 -57.61 21.95
N VAL A 64 -20.15 -56.85 22.96
CA VAL A 64 -20.59 -56.87 24.39
C VAL A 64 -20.53 -58.17 25.22
N SER A 65 -19.83 -58.12 26.37
CA SER A 65 -20.43 -58.28 27.73
C SER A 65 -19.39 -58.16 28.86
N GLU A 66 -19.63 -57.21 29.78
CA GLU A 66 -19.12 -57.15 31.17
C GLU A 66 -19.82 -58.24 32.04
N PRO A 67 -19.39 -58.59 33.31
CA PRO A 67 -19.17 -57.59 34.39
C PRO A 67 -18.26 -57.92 35.63
N VAL A 68 -17.94 -56.85 36.38
CA VAL A 68 -17.95 -56.72 37.87
C VAL A 68 -16.87 -57.37 38.78
N VAL A 69 -16.03 -56.48 39.34
CA VAL A 69 -15.63 -56.30 40.77
C VAL A 69 -14.80 -57.37 41.52
N GLN A 70 -13.59 -56.97 41.96
CA GLN A 70 -13.28 -56.81 43.38
C GLN A 70 -12.15 -55.79 43.62
N ALA A 71 -12.15 -55.17 44.81
CA ALA A 71 -11.24 -54.10 45.21
C ALA A 71 -10.22 -54.60 46.24
N GLU A 72 -9.03 -53.98 46.27
CA GLU A 72 -8.05 -54.15 47.34
C GLU A 72 -7.44 -52.78 47.71
N GLU A 73 -7.01 -52.62 48.96
CA GLU A 73 -6.82 -51.32 49.62
C GLU A 73 -5.46 -50.67 49.34
N ALA A 74 -5.41 -49.33 49.49
CA ALA A 74 -4.19 -48.54 49.35
C ALA A 74 -3.40 -48.43 50.68
N PRO A 75 -2.08 -48.18 50.59
CA PRO A 75 -1.37 -47.39 51.60
C PRO A 75 -0.89 -46.04 51.03
N VAL A 76 -0.95 -45.00 51.86
CA VAL A 76 -0.54 -43.63 51.57
C VAL A 76 0.94 -43.43 51.92
N VAL A 77 1.74 -42.89 50.99
CA VAL A 77 3.02 -42.14 51.14
C VAL A 77 3.52 -41.84 49.71
N GLU A 78 4.00 -40.66 49.31
CA GLU A 78 4.22 -39.38 50.01
C GLU A 78 3.64 -38.21 49.16
N SER A 79 4.07 -36.95 49.39
CA SER A 79 3.78 -35.78 48.53
C SER A 79 5.03 -35.32 47.78
N GLU A 80 5.01 -35.35 46.44
CA GLU A 80 6.06 -34.70 45.64
C GLU A 80 5.96 -33.16 45.75
N PRO A 81 7.10 -32.43 45.74
CA PRO A 81 7.09 -30.98 45.82
C PRO A 81 6.48 -30.38 44.54
N ALA A 82 5.89 -29.19 44.68
CA ALA A 82 5.38 -28.44 43.54
C ALA A 82 6.45 -28.33 42.46
N ALA A 83 6.13 -28.75 41.24
CA ALA A 83 6.96 -28.46 40.09
C ALA A 83 7.12 -26.93 40.01
N ASP A 84 8.36 -26.46 40.02
CA ASP A 84 8.66 -25.05 39.76
C ASP A 84 7.97 -24.68 38.46
N THR A 85 7.02 -23.73 38.54
CA THR A 85 6.43 -23.14 37.36
C THR A 85 7.57 -22.47 36.62
N ILE A 86 8.01 -23.09 35.53
CA ILE A 86 8.90 -22.44 34.56
C ILE A 86 8.12 -21.22 34.08
N VAL A 87 8.48 -20.07 34.65
CA VAL A 87 8.16 -18.79 34.06
C VAL A 87 8.91 -18.81 32.74
N ILE A 88 8.19 -19.16 31.67
CA ILE A 88 8.63 -18.84 30.33
C ILE A 88 8.74 -17.32 30.37
N ASP A 89 9.97 -16.83 30.31
CA ASP A 89 10.26 -15.41 30.21
C ASP A 89 9.78 -14.97 28.84
N THR A 90 8.47 -14.72 28.74
CA THR A 90 7.86 -14.17 27.55
C THR A 90 8.34 -12.75 27.47
N ALA A 91 9.37 -12.55 26.63
CA ALA A 91 9.80 -11.24 26.19
C ALA A 91 8.54 -10.39 25.91
N PRO A 92 8.49 -9.14 26.40
CA PRO A 92 7.28 -8.32 26.32
C PRO A 92 6.86 -8.25 24.86
N ALA A 93 5.66 -8.78 24.55
CA ALA A 93 5.18 -8.87 23.19
C ALA A 93 5.22 -7.47 22.56
N ILE A 94 5.93 -7.34 21.45
CA ILE A 94 5.99 -6.09 20.69
C ILE A 94 4.57 -5.83 20.16
N THR A 95 4.00 -4.66 20.47
CA THR A 95 2.62 -4.29 20.09
C THR A 95 2.60 -2.99 19.31
N ALA A 96 1.48 -2.73 18.62
CA ALA A 96 1.23 -1.50 17.88
C ALA A 96 1.33 -0.22 18.74
N ASP A 97 1.17 -0.35 20.07
CA ASP A 97 1.24 0.75 21.05
C ASP A 97 2.66 0.99 21.62
N ASP A 98 3.69 0.23 21.19
CA ASP A 98 5.07 0.43 21.64
C ASP A 98 5.59 1.82 21.19
N PRO A 99 5.99 2.71 22.13
CA PRO A 99 6.43 4.07 21.79
C PRO A 99 7.75 4.12 21.01
N GLU A 100 8.49 3.02 20.94
CA GLU A 100 9.73 2.87 20.17
C GLU A 100 9.53 2.01 18.90
N LEU A 101 8.28 1.67 18.54
CA LEU A 101 7.98 0.76 17.43
C LEU A 101 8.57 1.22 16.09
N ASP A 102 8.52 2.53 15.82
CA ASP A 102 9.04 3.10 14.57
C ASP A 102 10.56 2.97 14.50
N GLN A 103 11.26 3.22 15.60
CA GLN A 103 12.72 3.12 15.73
C GLN A 103 13.16 1.66 15.59
N LYS A 104 12.52 0.74 16.34
CA LYS A 104 12.78 -0.70 16.30
C LYS A 104 12.55 -1.25 14.88
N PHE A 105 11.41 -0.93 14.28
CA PHE A 105 11.09 -1.31 12.90
C PHE A 105 12.14 -0.78 11.92
N SER A 106 12.50 0.50 12.02
CA SER A 106 13.45 1.15 11.11
C SER A 106 14.84 0.51 11.19
N TYR A 107 15.34 0.27 12.40
CA TYR A 107 16.62 -0.41 12.64
C TYR A 107 16.62 -1.83 12.06
N VAL A 108 15.63 -2.66 12.40
CA VAL A 108 15.54 -4.03 11.91
C VAL A 108 15.37 -4.07 10.39
N TYR A 109 14.54 -3.20 9.82
CA TYR A 109 14.32 -3.11 8.38
C TYR A 109 15.61 -2.71 7.63
N GLY A 110 16.37 -1.73 8.15
CA GLY A 110 17.66 -1.34 7.59
C GLY A 110 18.69 -2.46 7.64
N HIS A 111 18.76 -3.19 8.75
CA HIS A 111 19.67 -4.33 8.93
C HIS A 111 19.36 -5.49 7.98
N LEU A 112 18.08 -5.89 7.91
CA LEU A 112 17.62 -6.95 6.99
C LEU A 112 17.86 -6.58 5.52
N LEU A 113 17.64 -5.32 5.14
CA LEU A 113 17.95 -4.82 3.80
C LEU A 113 19.45 -4.92 3.49
N ALA A 114 20.31 -4.48 4.42
CA ALA A 114 21.75 -4.57 4.24
C ALA A 114 22.25 -6.02 4.15
N ASN A 115 21.74 -6.94 5.00
CA ASN A 115 22.03 -8.37 4.89
C ASN A 115 21.60 -8.96 3.53
N ASN A 116 20.47 -8.50 2.98
CA ASN A 116 20.01 -8.93 1.67
C ASN A 116 20.92 -8.45 0.52
N ILE A 117 21.46 -7.23 0.63
CA ILE A 117 22.44 -6.68 -0.32
C ILE A 117 23.77 -7.46 -0.22
N ILE A 118 24.27 -7.67 0.99
CA ILE A 118 25.50 -8.45 1.28
C ILE A 118 25.34 -9.89 0.76
N GLY A 119 24.20 -10.53 1.01
CA GLY A 119 23.89 -11.88 0.54
C GLY A 119 23.68 -12.03 -0.97
N GLN A 120 23.66 -10.93 -1.72
CA GLN A 120 23.66 -10.91 -3.19
C GLN A 120 25.06 -10.62 -3.78
N ASP A 121 26.11 -10.61 -2.95
CA ASP A 121 27.49 -10.25 -3.32
C ASP A 121 27.62 -8.83 -3.95
N ILE A 122 26.69 -7.92 -3.61
CA ILE A 122 26.73 -6.52 -4.07
C ILE A 122 27.65 -5.72 -3.15
N ASP A 123 28.88 -5.44 -3.61
CA ASP A 123 29.85 -4.68 -2.84
C ASP A 123 29.51 -3.17 -2.79
N LEU A 124 28.94 -2.74 -1.65
CA LEU A 124 28.69 -1.33 -1.34
C LEU A 124 29.55 -0.85 -0.17
N ALA A 125 29.78 0.47 -0.14
CA ALA A 125 30.33 1.20 0.99
C ALA A 125 29.20 1.83 1.81
N ALA A 126 29.05 1.40 3.07
CA ALA A 126 27.96 1.84 3.95
C ALA A 126 27.90 3.36 4.17
N GLY A 127 29.05 4.03 4.31
CA GLY A 127 29.11 5.49 4.49
C GLY A 127 28.51 6.28 3.32
N PRO A 128 28.99 6.09 2.08
CA PRO A 128 28.37 6.66 0.88
C PRO A 128 26.90 6.29 0.70
N PHE A 129 26.50 5.03 0.97
CA PHE A 129 25.08 4.62 0.97
C PHE A 129 24.24 5.49 1.91
N ILE A 130 24.67 5.60 3.17
CA ILE A 130 23.98 6.37 4.22
C ILE A 130 23.92 7.85 3.82
N SER A 131 24.97 8.39 3.19
CA SER A 131 24.95 9.75 2.63
C SER A 131 23.90 9.90 1.53
N GLY A 132 23.79 8.97 0.59
CA GLY A 132 22.81 9.04 -0.50
C GLY A 132 21.36 8.91 0.00
N SER A 133 21.12 7.97 0.90
CA SER A 133 19.85 7.81 1.61
C SER A 133 19.45 9.11 2.34
N SER A 134 20.38 9.66 3.12
CA SER A 134 20.14 10.86 3.91
C SER A 134 19.94 12.12 3.07
N ASP A 135 20.68 12.29 1.98
CA ASP A 135 20.54 13.44 1.09
C ASP A 135 19.17 13.45 0.41
N PHE A 136 18.68 12.28 -0.04
CA PHE A 136 17.31 12.14 -0.55
C PHE A 136 16.26 12.47 0.53
N PHE A 137 16.37 11.84 1.71
CA PHE A 137 15.38 12.00 2.79
C PHE A 137 15.22 13.45 3.22
N ASN A 138 16.34 14.19 3.33
CA ASN A 138 16.38 15.57 3.80
C ASN A 138 16.12 16.60 2.69
N TYR A 139 15.85 16.18 1.45
CA TYR A 139 15.74 17.05 0.27
C TYR A 139 16.98 17.94 0.09
N ALA A 140 18.17 17.39 0.37
CA ALA A 140 19.44 18.06 0.09
C ALA A 140 19.72 18.09 -1.42
N ASP A 141 20.55 19.04 -1.87
CA ASP A 141 21.06 19.01 -3.24
C ASP A 141 21.93 17.74 -3.41
N PRO A 142 21.59 16.82 -4.33
CA PRO A 142 22.26 15.52 -4.40
C PRO A 142 23.68 15.67 -4.98
N LYS A 143 24.61 14.88 -4.43
CA LYS A 143 26.02 14.84 -4.85
C LYS A 143 26.22 14.26 -6.25
N LEU A 144 25.23 13.53 -6.76
CA LEU A 144 25.17 12.95 -8.11
C LEU A 144 23.82 13.31 -8.74
N THR A 145 23.82 13.64 -10.03
CA THR A 145 22.59 13.88 -10.78
C THR A 145 21.81 12.59 -11.05
N GLU A 146 20.50 12.71 -11.36
CA GLU A 146 19.65 11.58 -11.77
C GLU A 146 20.25 10.81 -12.97
N GLU A 147 20.85 11.54 -13.93
CA GLU A 147 21.56 10.95 -15.08
C GLU A 147 22.82 10.17 -14.66
N GLU A 148 23.64 10.72 -13.76
CA GLU A 148 24.82 10.02 -13.24
C GLU A 148 24.46 8.76 -12.46
N ILE A 149 23.43 8.82 -11.60
CA ILE A 149 22.95 7.66 -10.85
C ILE A 149 22.50 6.56 -11.83
N ASN A 150 21.68 6.90 -12.82
CA ASN A 150 21.23 5.94 -13.84
C ASN A 150 22.41 5.36 -14.64
N ASN A 151 23.41 6.16 -14.98
CA ASN A 151 24.62 5.71 -15.67
C ASN A 151 25.44 4.72 -14.82
N LEU A 152 25.56 4.94 -13.50
CA LEU A 152 26.25 4.01 -12.59
C LEU A 152 25.55 2.64 -12.52
N PHE A 153 24.21 2.61 -12.47
CA PHE A 153 23.45 1.36 -12.55
C PHE A 153 23.66 0.61 -13.88
N MET A 154 23.66 1.31 -15.01
CA MET A 154 23.94 0.70 -16.32
C MET A 154 25.38 0.18 -16.43
N GLN A 155 26.35 0.90 -15.87
CA GLN A 155 27.75 0.47 -15.80
C GLN A 155 27.92 -0.77 -14.91
N TYR A 156 27.29 -0.80 -13.73
CA TYR A 156 27.30 -1.96 -12.84
C TYR A 156 26.68 -3.19 -13.50
N GLN A 157 25.51 -3.05 -14.15
CA GLN A 157 24.90 -4.14 -14.92
C GLN A 157 25.84 -4.63 -16.04
N SER A 158 26.49 -3.73 -16.77
CA SER A 158 27.45 -4.09 -17.82
C SER A 158 28.69 -4.80 -17.27
N PHE A 159 29.09 -4.53 -16.03
CA PHE A 159 30.14 -5.27 -15.32
C PHE A 159 29.67 -6.68 -14.92
N LEU A 160 28.45 -6.82 -14.37
CA LEU A 160 27.84 -8.13 -14.07
C LEU A 160 27.68 -9.00 -15.33
N ASP A 161 27.34 -8.39 -16.46
CA ASP A 161 27.24 -9.05 -17.77
C ASP A 161 28.62 -9.38 -18.39
N GLY A 162 29.73 -9.01 -17.73
CA GLY A 162 31.11 -9.25 -18.18
C GLY A 162 31.57 -8.39 -19.36
N VAL A 163 30.85 -7.29 -19.66
CA VAL A 163 31.17 -6.34 -20.73
C VAL A 163 32.20 -5.31 -20.28
N LEU A 164 32.13 -4.89 -19.01
CA LEU A 164 33.11 -3.99 -18.38
C LEU A 164 33.97 -4.75 -17.36
N THR A 165 35.21 -4.30 -17.19
CA THR A 165 36.07 -4.70 -16.07
C THR A 165 36.01 -3.67 -14.95
N GLU A 166 36.46 -4.04 -13.75
CA GLU A 166 36.63 -3.13 -12.60
C GLU A 166 37.48 -1.88 -12.96
N ALA A 167 38.49 -2.06 -13.81
CA ALA A 167 39.31 -0.94 -14.31
C ALA A 167 38.55 -0.01 -15.27
N ASP A 168 37.57 -0.52 -16.02
CA ASP A 168 36.71 0.31 -16.89
C ASP A 168 35.69 1.10 -16.08
N LEU A 169 35.20 0.54 -14.96
CA LEU A 169 34.33 1.25 -14.00
C LEU A 169 35.06 2.45 -13.37
N GLU A 170 36.27 2.24 -12.85
CA GLU A 170 37.06 3.31 -12.22
C GLU A 170 37.58 4.34 -13.24
N ALA A 171 37.87 3.94 -14.48
CA ALA A 171 38.28 4.86 -15.54
C ALA A 171 37.19 5.89 -15.94
N GLY A 172 35.93 5.65 -15.57
CA GLY A 172 34.83 6.60 -15.73
C GLY A 172 34.79 7.72 -14.69
N ILE A 173 35.61 7.64 -13.63
CA ILE A 173 35.61 8.60 -12.52
C ILE A 173 36.64 9.71 -12.77
N GLY A 174 36.19 10.97 -12.75
CA GLY A 174 37.05 12.14 -13.01
C GLY A 174 38.01 12.46 -11.86
N GLU A 175 39.13 13.13 -12.15
CA GLU A 175 40.20 13.44 -11.17
C GLU A 175 39.75 14.36 -10.00
N ASP A 176 38.56 14.96 -10.05
CA ASP A 176 37.98 15.87 -9.04
C ASP A 176 36.71 15.28 -8.41
N ALA A 177 36.70 13.98 -8.12
CA ALA A 177 35.54 13.23 -7.62
C ALA A 177 35.12 13.54 -6.15
N GLY A 178 35.86 14.42 -5.45
CA GLY A 178 35.52 14.89 -4.11
C GLY A 178 35.42 13.77 -3.06
N GLU A 179 34.30 13.70 -2.34
CA GLU A 179 34.04 12.70 -1.30
C GLU A 179 33.66 11.31 -1.84
N LEU A 180 33.24 11.21 -3.10
CA LEU A 180 32.80 9.97 -3.75
C LEU A 180 33.87 9.52 -4.75
N ALA A 181 35.03 9.13 -4.22
CA ALA A 181 36.29 9.04 -4.97
C ALA A 181 36.41 7.81 -5.89
N THR A 182 35.66 6.74 -5.63
CA THR A 182 35.68 5.49 -6.41
C THR A 182 34.33 5.23 -7.11
N PHE A 183 34.31 4.32 -8.08
CA PHE A 183 33.05 3.82 -8.63
C PHE A 183 32.18 3.23 -7.53
N ARG A 184 32.78 2.45 -6.61
CA ARG A 184 32.10 1.86 -5.46
C ARG A 184 31.41 2.91 -4.58
N ASP A 185 32.09 4.02 -4.26
CA ASP A 185 31.49 5.10 -3.46
C ASP A 185 30.31 5.75 -4.17
N ARG A 186 30.47 6.09 -5.46
CA ARG A 186 29.43 6.73 -6.28
C ARG A 186 28.22 5.81 -6.47
N PHE A 187 28.46 4.53 -6.79
CA PHE A 187 27.41 3.53 -6.93
C PHE A 187 26.66 3.32 -5.61
N SER A 188 27.38 3.20 -4.49
CA SER A 188 26.78 3.07 -3.15
C SER A 188 25.92 4.29 -2.79
N TYR A 189 26.38 5.50 -3.07
CA TYR A 189 25.59 6.73 -2.90
C TYR A 189 24.32 6.70 -3.74
N GLY A 190 24.44 6.42 -5.04
CA GLY A 190 23.29 6.33 -5.95
C GLY A 190 22.29 5.25 -5.51
N TYR A 191 22.80 4.11 -5.02
CA TYR A 191 21.99 3.02 -4.50
C TYR A 191 21.22 3.41 -3.24
N GLY A 192 21.87 4.03 -2.25
CA GLY A 192 21.21 4.53 -1.04
C GLY A 192 20.14 5.59 -1.34
N TYR A 193 20.43 6.49 -2.29
CA TYR A 193 19.48 7.50 -2.78
C TYR A 193 18.24 6.86 -3.42
N VAL A 194 18.44 5.87 -4.30
CA VAL A 194 17.37 5.12 -4.96
C VAL A 194 16.58 4.24 -3.99
N VAL A 195 17.23 3.62 -3.00
CA VAL A 195 16.55 2.88 -1.93
C VAL A 195 15.60 3.81 -1.17
N GLN A 196 16.10 4.95 -0.69
CA GLN A 196 15.28 5.86 0.11
C GLN A 196 14.12 6.48 -0.71
N TYR A 197 14.34 6.75 -1.99
CA TYR A 197 13.29 7.09 -2.95
C TYR A 197 12.23 6.00 -3.06
N ASN A 198 12.63 4.73 -3.22
CA ASN A 198 11.71 3.61 -3.32
C ASN A 198 10.89 3.42 -2.05
N LEU A 199 11.51 3.54 -0.86
CA LEU A 199 10.81 3.47 0.43
C LEU A 199 9.75 4.58 0.53
N GLN A 200 10.11 5.84 0.30
CA GLN A 200 9.16 6.96 0.37
C GLN A 200 8.10 6.95 -0.74
N SER A 201 8.37 6.31 -1.87
CA SER A 201 7.40 6.15 -2.98
C SER A 201 6.39 5.04 -2.70
N GLN A 202 6.86 3.93 -2.11
CA GLN A 202 6.02 2.87 -1.54
C GLN A 202 5.35 3.28 -0.21
N GLY A 203 5.78 4.39 0.38
CA GLY A 203 5.24 4.92 1.62
C GLY A 203 5.75 4.29 2.90
N ILE A 204 6.78 3.45 2.82
CA ILE A 204 7.48 2.92 4.00
C ILE A 204 8.24 4.10 4.63
N ILE A 205 7.75 4.58 5.76
CA ILE A 205 8.35 5.69 6.51
C ILE A 205 9.22 5.11 7.61
N VAL A 206 10.53 5.26 7.45
CA VAL A 206 11.54 4.89 8.44
C VAL A 206 12.02 6.12 9.21
N VAL A 207 12.37 5.91 10.48
CA VAL A 207 13.22 6.83 11.25
C VAL A 207 14.64 6.69 10.68
N LEU A 208 15.07 7.72 9.95
CA LEU A 208 16.30 7.70 9.14
C LEU A 208 17.55 7.32 9.95
N GLU A 209 17.66 7.81 11.19
CA GLU A 209 18.80 7.54 12.08
C GLU A 209 18.90 6.06 12.46
N ASP A 210 17.80 5.45 12.91
CA ASP A 210 17.73 4.03 13.24
C ASP A 210 17.94 3.14 12.00
N PHE A 211 17.31 3.48 10.87
CA PHE A 211 17.47 2.76 9.60
C PHE A 211 18.92 2.73 9.10
N ASN A 212 19.58 3.90 9.09
CA ASN A 212 20.99 3.99 8.72
C ASN A 212 21.91 3.28 9.74
N SER A 213 21.53 3.25 11.02
CA SER A 213 22.25 2.51 12.07
C SER A 213 22.15 1.00 11.85
N GLY A 214 20.95 0.48 11.54
CA GLY A 214 20.75 -0.94 11.20
C GLY A 214 21.56 -1.37 9.97
N ILE A 215 21.64 -0.52 8.94
CA ILE A 215 22.52 -0.75 7.78
C ILE A 215 23.98 -0.78 8.21
N SER A 216 24.43 0.20 8.99
CA SER A 216 25.82 0.28 9.46
C SER A 216 26.23 -0.97 10.26
N ASP A 217 25.35 -1.46 11.13
CA ASP A 217 25.58 -2.62 11.98
C ASP A 217 25.67 -3.92 11.16
N ALA A 218 24.81 -4.09 10.15
CA ALA A 218 24.87 -5.23 9.23
C ALA A 218 26.19 -5.28 8.44
N TYR A 219 26.64 -4.14 7.90
CA TYR A 219 27.96 -4.03 7.24
C TYR A 219 29.15 -4.18 8.20
N ALA A 220 28.93 -4.05 9.51
CA ALA A 220 29.91 -4.32 10.55
C ALA A 220 29.84 -5.77 11.10
N GLU A 221 29.04 -6.65 10.47
CA GLU A 221 28.76 -8.03 10.89
C GLU A 221 28.19 -8.15 12.33
N ILE A 222 27.57 -7.07 12.83
CA ILE A 222 26.89 -7.06 14.14
C ILE A 222 25.52 -7.72 13.94
N PRO A 223 25.20 -8.83 14.63
CA PRO A 223 23.90 -9.49 14.47
C PRO A 223 22.77 -8.66 15.10
N LEU A 224 21.55 -8.84 14.60
CA LEU A 224 20.36 -8.25 15.22
C LEU A 224 20.20 -8.71 16.69
N PRO A 225 19.81 -7.82 17.61
CA PRO A 225 19.53 -8.15 19.00
C PRO A 225 18.09 -8.69 19.20
N TYR A 226 17.54 -9.38 18.18
CA TYR A 226 16.17 -9.89 18.14
C TYR A 226 16.17 -11.33 17.61
N THR A 227 15.26 -12.19 18.10
CA THR A 227 14.99 -13.49 17.46
C THR A 227 14.12 -13.35 16.22
N ASP A 228 14.05 -14.39 15.40
CA ASP A 228 13.17 -14.42 14.21
C ASP A 228 11.70 -14.19 14.62
N GLU A 229 11.25 -14.74 15.75
CA GLU A 229 9.90 -14.52 16.29
C GLU A 229 9.66 -13.09 16.78
N GLU A 230 10.68 -12.42 17.34
CA GLU A 230 10.60 -11.00 17.73
C GLU A 230 10.56 -10.09 16.50
N ILE A 231 11.27 -10.45 15.42
CA ILE A 231 11.21 -9.76 14.14
C ILE A 231 9.81 -9.90 13.53
N ASP A 232 9.25 -11.11 13.46
CA ASP A 232 7.88 -11.34 12.95
C ASP A 232 6.83 -10.57 13.78
N ALA A 233 6.98 -10.54 15.11
CA ALA A 233 6.11 -9.76 16.00
C ALA A 233 6.24 -8.25 15.75
N LEU A 234 7.46 -7.74 15.54
CA LEU A 234 7.72 -6.33 15.24
C LEU A 234 7.09 -5.88 13.92
N PHE A 235 7.22 -6.68 12.85
CA PHE A 235 6.57 -6.37 11.56
C PHE A 235 5.04 -6.45 11.66
N THR A 236 4.50 -7.40 12.42
CA THR A 236 3.05 -7.50 12.68
C THR A 236 2.54 -6.28 13.44
N ALA A 237 3.19 -5.90 14.54
CA ALA A 237 2.86 -4.72 15.33
C ALA A 237 2.91 -3.43 14.52
N TYR A 238 3.92 -3.26 13.65
CA TYR A 238 4.04 -2.10 12.76
C TYR A 238 2.91 -2.07 11.71
N GLN A 239 2.53 -3.23 11.16
CA GLN A 239 1.38 -3.33 10.25
C GLN A 239 0.06 -2.97 10.96
N ASP A 240 -0.18 -3.49 12.17
CA ASP A 240 -1.37 -3.18 12.97
C ASP A 240 -1.47 -1.68 13.30
N LYS A 241 -0.33 -1.03 13.65
CA LYS A 241 -0.26 0.42 13.83
C LYS A 241 -0.67 1.17 12.57
N LEU A 242 -0.12 0.80 11.40
CA LEU A 242 -0.44 1.47 10.14
C LEU A 242 -1.91 1.27 9.73
N MET A 243 -2.50 0.11 10.00
CA MET A 243 -3.94 -0.13 9.83
C MET A 243 -4.78 0.80 10.74
N ALA A 244 -4.41 0.94 12.02
CA ALA A 244 -5.11 1.81 12.96
C ALA A 244 -4.98 3.31 12.64
N GLU A 245 -3.79 3.76 12.22
CA GLU A 245 -3.57 5.11 11.71
C GLU A 245 -4.36 5.37 10.42
N TYR A 246 -4.42 4.39 9.52
CA TYR A 246 -5.21 4.47 8.29
C TYR A 246 -6.70 4.60 8.60
N GLU A 247 -7.26 3.76 9.48
CA GLU A 247 -8.66 3.85 9.89
C GLU A 247 -8.99 5.21 10.52
N THR A 248 -8.11 5.72 11.37
CA THR A 248 -8.28 7.03 12.02
C THR A 248 -8.31 8.13 10.97
N MET A 249 -7.34 8.12 10.05
CA MET A 249 -7.23 9.05 8.94
C MET A 249 -8.45 9.00 8.01
N VAL A 250 -8.94 7.82 7.64
CA VAL A 250 -10.19 7.65 6.86
C VAL A 250 -11.39 8.27 7.57
N LYS A 251 -11.54 8.05 8.89
CA LYS A 251 -12.64 8.61 9.69
C LYS A 251 -12.55 10.15 9.78
N GLU A 252 -11.35 10.71 9.92
CA GLU A 252 -11.12 12.15 9.90
C GLU A 252 -11.48 12.76 8.54
N TYR A 253 -10.97 12.20 7.43
CA TYR A 253 -11.32 12.64 6.07
C TYR A 253 -12.82 12.54 5.77
N ALA A 254 -13.47 11.43 6.16
CA ALA A 254 -14.91 11.25 5.98
C ALA A 254 -15.73 12.30 6.76
N SER A 255 -15.25 12.73 7.92
CA SER A 255 -15.88 13.76 8.75
C SER A 255 -15.65 15.17 8.19
N GLU A 256 -14.43 15.49 7.76
CA GLU A 256 -14.10 16.77 7.10
C GLU A 256 -14.89 16.93 5.80
N ASN A 257 -14.85 15.95 4.90
CA ASN A 257 -15.50 16.01 3.60
C ASN A 257 -17.03 16.15 3.73
N LEU A 258 -17.65 15.46 4.70
CA LEU A 258 -19.09 15.61 4.95
C LEU A 258 -19.44 17.01 5.44
N ALA A 259 -18.68 17.56 6.38
CA ALA A 259 -18.91 18.91 6.89
C ALA A 259 -18.70 19.99 5.81
N GLU A 260 -17.68 19.84 4.95
CA GLU A 260 -17.44 20.70 3.80
C GLU A 260 -18.59 20.58 2.77
N ALA A 261 -19.07 19.37 2.49
CA ALA A 261 -20.21 19.10 1.59
C ALA A 261 -21.52 19.73 2.07
N GLU A 262 -21.89 19.52 3.35
CA GLU A 262 -23.10 20.07 3.95
C GLU A 262 -23.05 21.61 4.00
N THR A 263 -21.90 22.18 4.36
CA THR A 263 -21.69 23.64 4.38
C THR A 263 -21.84 24.23 2.97
N PHE A 264 -21.16 23.65 1.99
CA PHE A 264 -21.24 24.09 0.60
C PHE A 264 -22.67 24.04 0.06
N LEU A 265 -23.41 22.94 0.28
CA LEU A 265 -24.79 22.81 -0.20
C LEU A 265 -25.75 23.77 0.52
N ALA A 266 -25.55 24.02 1.82
CA ALA A 266 -26.36 24.99 2.55
C ALA A 266 -26.22 26.42 2.01
N GLU A 267 -25.03 26.79 1.52
CA GLU A 267 -24.77 28.09 0.86
C GLU A 267 -25.22 28.09 -0.62
N ASN A 268 -24.83 27.08 -1.39
CA ASN A 268 -25.11 26.95 -2.82
C ASN A 268 -26.61 26.91 -3.12
N GLY A 269 -27.41 26.25 -2.27
CA GLY A 269 -28.88 26.18 -2.39
C GLY A 269 -29.59 27.52 -2.19
N GLN A 270 -28.89 28.57 -1.77
CA GLN A 270 -29.42 29.94 -1.66
C GLN A 270 -29.08 30.82 -2.89
N LEU A 271 -28.28 30.31 -3.82
CA LEU A 271 -27.84 31.07 -5.00
C LEU A 271 -28.91 31.12 -6.09
N GLU A 272 -28.95 32.24 -6.83
CA GLU A 272 -29.91 32.43 -7.91
C GLU A 272 -29.74 31.36 -9.02
N GLY A 273 -30.85 30.72 -9.38
CA GLY A 273 -30.92 29.67 -10.38
C GLY A 273 -30.50 28.27 -9.90
N VAL A 274 -30.15 28.11 -8.62
CA VAL A 274 -30.01 26.78 -7.99
C VAL A 274 -31.37 26.30 -7.50
N VAL A 275 -31.68 25.03 -7.72
CA VAL A 275 -32.90 24.35 -7.28
C VAL A 275 -32.51 23.11 -6.47
N THR A 276 -33.11 22.93 -5.30
CA THR A 276 -32.95 21.74 -4.45
C THR A 276 -34.17 20.84 -4.60
N THR A 277 -33.97 19.54 -4.82
CA THR A 277 -35.05 18.53 -4.90
C THR A 277 -35.40 17.96 -3.53
N GLU A 278 -36.42 17.11 -3.45
CA GLU A 278 -36.81 16.43 -2.20
C GLU A 278 -35.75 15.46 -1.67
N SER A 279 -34.86 14.93 -2.52
CA SER A 279 -33.75 14.06 -2.09
C SER A 279 -32.55 14.83 -1.53
N GLY A 280 -32.51 16.15 -1.73
CA GLY A 280 -31.37 17.01 -1.40
C GLY A 280 -30.40 17.23 -2.57
N LEU A 281 -30.63 16.62 -3.74
CA LEU A 281 -29.91 16.98 -4.96
C LEU A 281 -30.08 18.47 -5.26
N GLN A 282 -28.99 19.18 -5.52
CA GLN A 282 -29.05 20.54 -6.04
C GLN A 282 -28.64 20.57 -7.51
N TYR A 283 -29.29 21.40 -8.30
CA TYR A 283 -28.94 21.59 -9.70
C TYR A 283 -29.12 23.03 -10.17
N LYS A 284 -28.43 23.37 -11.25
CA LYS A 284 -28.55 24.65 -11.95
C LYS A 284 -28.64 24.41 -13.45
N ILE A 285 -29.64 25.02 -14.08
CA ILE A 285 -29.80 24.98 -15.53
C ILE A 285 -28.81 25.96 -16.15
N MET A 286 -27.88 25.47 -16.98
CA MET A 286 -26.91 26.30 -17.71
C MET A 286 -27.47 26.68 -19.09
N THR A 287 -28.02 25.68 -19.80
CA THR A 287 -28.82 25.84 -21.03
C THR A 287 -29.95 24.82 -21.00
N ALA A 288 -31.18 25.25 -21.29
CA ALA A 288 -32.33 24.35 -21.39
C ALA A 288 -32.52 23.87 -22.83
N GLY A 289 -32.61 22.56 -23.02
CA GLY A 289 -33.09 21.93 -24.25
C GLY A 289 -34.62 21.85 -24.31
N ASP A 290 -35.13 21.33 -25.41
CA ASP A 290 -36.57 21.18 -25.71
C ASP A 290 -36.97 19.76 -26.13
N GLY A 291 -36.06 18.78 -26.01
CA GLY A 291 -36.30 17.38 -26.32
C GLY A 291 -37.08 16.60 -25.25
N ALA A 292 -37.10 15.28 -25.39
CA ALA A 292 -37.77 14.37 -24.44
C ALA A 292 -37.07 14.35 -23.07
N LEU A 293 -37.80 13.93 -22.02
CA LEU A 293 -37.24 13.68 -20.69
C LEU A 293 -36.95 12.19 -20.51
N PRO A 294 -35.74 11.78 -20.08
CA PRO A 294 -35.42 10.38 -19.82
C PRO A 294 -36.26 9.76 -18.68
N THR A 295 -36.57 8.47 -18.82
CA THR A 295 -37.11 7.63 -17.74
C THR A 295 -35.99 6.95 -16.94
N ALA A 296 -36.33 6.20 -15.88
CA ALA A 296 -35.33 5.51 -15.05
C ALA A 296 -34.71 4.27 -15.74
N GLU A 297 -35.40 3.70 -16.73
CA GLU A 297 -34.96 2.50 -17.46
C GLU A 297 -34.17 2.87 -18.74
N ASP A 298 -34.15 4.15 -19.10
CA ASP A 298 -33.58 4.63 -20.35
C ASP A 298 -32.04 4.55 -20.34
N THR A 299 -31.48 4.41 -21.54
CA THR A 299 -30.05 4.61 -21.78
C THR A 299 -29.87 5.96 -22.45
N VAL A 300 -28.88 6.74 -22.02
CA VAL A 300 -28.64 8.12 -22.47
C VAL A 300 -27.24 8.27 -23.03
N GLU A 301 -27.10 9.12 -24.05
CA GLU A 301 -25.82 9.61 -24.56
C GLU A 301 -25.59 11.02 -24.04
N LEU A 302 -24.46 11.25 -23.36
CA LEU A 302 -24.14 12.53 -22.74
C LEU A 302 -22.64 12.80 -22.68
N ASP A 303 -22.28 14.08 -22.63
CA ASP A 303 -20.97 14.51 -22.14
C ASP A 303 -21.07 14.93 -20.68
N TYR A 304 -20.03 14.65 -19.90
CA TYR A 304 -19.94 15.03 -18.49
C TYR A 304 -18.50 15.30 -18.04
N MET A 305 -18.38 16.09 -16.99
CA MET A 305 -17.16 16.28 -16.23
C MET A 305 -17.49 16.31 -14.73
N ILE A 306 -16.77 15.53 -13.94
CA ILE A 306 -16.82 15.54 -12.48
C ILE A 306 -15.77 16.53 -11.97
N THR A 307 -16.16 17.42 -11.05
CA THR A 307 -15.25 18.28 -10.30
C THR A 307 -15.52 18.17 -8.80
N PHE A 308 -14.45 18.33 -8.01
CA PHE A 308 -14.50 18.31 -6.56
C PHE A 308 -14.43 19.74 -5.98
N LEU A 309 -14.67 19.90 -4.68
CA LEU A 309 -14.69 21.22 -4.03
C LEU A 309 -13.35 21.95 -4.06
N ASP A 310 -12.22 21.23 -4.16
CA ASP A 310 -10.88 21.81 -4.30
C ASP A 310 -10.57 22.30 -5.73
N GLY A 311 -11.48 22.05 -6.69
CA GLY A 311 -11.36 22.39 -8.10
C GLY A 311 -10.60 21.37 -8.95
N SER A 312 -10.17 20.25 -8.38
CA SER A 312 -9.64 19.12 -9.16
C SER A 312 -10.75 18.40 -9.93
N THR A 313 -10.37 17.75 -11.03
CA THR A 313 -11.28 17.03 -11.93
C THR A 313 -11.21 15.54 -11.68
N GLY A 314 -12.37 14.90 -11.51
CA GLY A 314 -12.50 13.45 -11.57
C GLY A 314 -12.61 12.96 -13.01
N ASP A 315 -13.54 12.03 -13.25
CA ASP A 315 -13.82 11.49 -14.58
C ASP A 315 -14.42 12.55 -15.53
N ASN A 316 -14.09 12.46 -16.83
CA ASN A 316 -14.35 13.49 -17.83
C ASN A 316 -14.43 12.90 -19.26
N SER A 317 -15.62 12.95 -19.89
CA SER A 317 -15.84 12.47 -21.26
C SER A 317 -15.14 13.31 -22.34
N TYR A 318 -15.11 14.64 -22.18
CA TYR A 318 -14.46 15.56 -23.11
C TYR A 318 -12.97 15.24 -23.33
N SER A 319 -12.31 14.64 -22.33
CA SER A 319 -10.91 14.18 -22.42
C SER A 319 -10.72 12.96 -23.34
N ARG A 320 -11.77 12.16 -23.54
CA ARG A 320 -11.80 10.98 -24.42
C ARG A 320 -12.15 11.35 -25.87
N GLY A 321 -12.85 12.46 -26.07
CA GLY A 321 -13.20 12.99 -27.40
C GLY A 321 -14.44 12.37 -28.03
N GLU A 322 -15.21 11.57 -27.28
CA GLU A 322 -16.51 11.01 -27.67
C GLU A 322 -17.49 11.01 -26.48
N PRO A 323 -18.79 11.24 -26.71
CA PRO A 323 -19.82 11.15 -25.67
C PRO A 323 -19.86 9.77 -25.00
N SER A 324 -20.34 9.74 -23.77
CA SER A 324 -20.46 8.52 -22.97
C SER A 324 -21.91 8.05 -22.89
N VAL A 325 -22.11 6.74 -23.08
CA VAL A 325 -23.44 6.11 -23.07
C VAL A 325 -23.65 5.38 -21.75
N PHE A 326 -24.73 5.69 -21.04
CA PHE A 326 -25.04 5.12 -19.74
C PHE A 326 -26.50 4.69 -19.59
N SER A 327 -26.73 3.52 -18.99
CA SER A 327 -28.05 3.11 -18.51
C SER A 327 -28.32 3.75 -17.14
N LEU A 328 -29.38 4.55 -17.04
CA LEU A 328 -29.69 5.35 -15.84
C LEU A 328 -30.00 4.49 -14.60
N ALA A 329 -30.39 3.23 -14.78
CA ALA A 329 -30.62 2.26 -13.72
C ALA A 329 -29.35 1.82 -12.97
N ASN A 330 -28.15 2.02 -13.56
CA ASN A 330 -26.87 1.56 -13.01
C ASN A 330 -25.97 2.70 -12.49
N LEU A 331 -26.48 3.93 -12.45
CA LEU A 331 -25.74 5.12 -12.00
C LEU A 331 -26.05 5.46 -10.53
N ILE A 332 -25.21 6.31 -9.94
CA ILE A 332 -25.45 6.81 -8.58
C ILE A 332 -26.79 7.57 -8.49
N PRO A 333 -27.52 7.48 -7.35
CA PRO A 333 -28.88 8.00 -7.23
C PRO A 333 -29.05 9.46 -7.66
N GLY A 334 -28.16 10.35 -7.21
CA GLY A 334 -28.27 11.79 -7.50
C GLY A 334 -28.01 12.15 -8.97
N PHE A 335 -27.15 11.40 -9.66
CA PHE A 335 -26.91 11.61 -11.08
C PHE A 335 -28.06 11.06 -11.93
N SER A 336 -28.56 9.87 -11.59
CA SER A 336 -29.74 9.27 -12.23
C SER A 336 -30.99 10.15 -12.05
N GLU A 337 -31.20 10.70 -10.86
CA GLU A 337 -32.25 11.70 -10.60
C GLU A 337 -32.04 12.96 -11.45
N GLY A 338 -30.84 13.55 -11.43
CA GLY A 338 -30.52 14.78 -12.14
C GLY A 338 -30.75 14.71 -13.64
N VAL A 339 -30.26 13.66 -14.32
CA VAL A 339 -30.40 13.50 -15.77
C VAL A 339 -31.88 13.37 -16.18
N ARG A 340 -32.73 12.76 -15.35
CA ARG A 340 -34.18 12.66 -15.59
C ARG A 340 -34.93 13.99 -15.45
N LEU A 341 -34.26 15.05 -14.98
CA LEU A 341 -34.76 16.43 -14.96
C LEU A 341 -34.28 17.26 -16.17
N MET A 342 -33.43 16.69 -17.03
CA MET A 342 -32.91 17.32 -18.24
C MET A 342 -33.75 16.93 -19.46
N PRO A 343 -34.42 17.87 -20.14
CA PRO A 343 -34.81 17.67 -21.53
C PRO A 343 -33.56 17.37 -22.38
N VAL A 344 -33.66 16.45 -23.34
CA VAL A 344 -32.60 16.23 -24.34
C VAL A 344 -32.21 17.55 -25.02
N GLY A 345 -30.90 17.78 -25.18
CA GLY A 345 -30.30 19.04 -25.62
C GLY A 345 -29.99 20.04 -24.50
N SER A 346 -30.12 19.66 -23.23
CA SER A 346 -29.81 20.53 -22.08
C SER A 346 -28.36 20.42 -21.59
N HIS A 347 -27.83 21.52 -21.07
CA HIS A 347 -26.64 21.56 -20.22
C HIS A 347 -27.05 21.93 -18.80
N TYR A 348 -26.88 21.02 -17.84
CA TYR A 348 -27.15 21.27 -16.42
C TYR A 348 -25.87 21.06 -15.59
N ARG A 349 -25.79 21.75 -14.45
CA ARG A 349 -24.82 21.45 -13.39
C ARG A 349 -25.54 20.81 -12.21
N PHE A 350 -25.02 19.69 -11.71
CA PHE A 350 -25.49 19.00 -10.50
C PHE A 350 -24.48 19.17 -9.36
N TYR A 351 -24.99 19.28 -8.14
CA TYR A 351 -24.21 19.26 -6.90
C TYR A 351 -24.81 18.15 -6.03
N VAL A 352 -24.08 17.04 -5.92
CA VAL A 352 -24.59 15.77 -5.41
C VAL A 352 -24.01 15.53 -4.02
N HIS A 353 -24.89 15.55 -3.00
CA HIS A 353 -24.52 15.18 -1.63
C HIS A 353 -23.98 13.74 -1.58
N PRO A 354 -22.98 13.41 -0.74
CA PRO A 354 -22.34 12.09 -0.74
C PRO A 354 -23.29 10.91 -0.56
N SER A 355 -24.39 11.08 0.21
CA SER A 355 -25.43 10.04 0.38
C SER A 355 -26.23 9.71 -0.89
N LEU A 356 -26.14 10.55 -1.93
CA LEU A 356 -26.68 10.33 -3.27
C LEU A 356 -25.60 9.90 -4.27
N ALA A 357 -24.36 9.67 -3.79
CA ALA A 357 -23.17 9.29 -4.54
C ALA A 357 -22.51 8.04 -3.93
N TYR A 358 -21.25 8.15 -3.48
CA TYR A 358 -20.44 7.01 -2.97
C TYR A 358 -20.38 6.93 -1.43
N GLY A 359 -21.04 7.86 -0.71
CA GLY A 359 -21.24 7.81 0.73
C GLY A 359 -19.97 7.78 1.59
N GLU A 360 -20.11 7.26 2.81
CA GLU A 360 -19.06 7.22 3.84
C GLU A 360 -17.83 6.39 3.46
N MET A 361 -17.94 5.47 2.51
CA MET A 361 -16.83 4.62 2.08
C MET A 361 -16.07 5.18 0.88
N GLY A 362 -16.72 5.97 0.01
CA GLY A 362 -16.13 6.38 -1.26
C GLY A 362 -15.87 5.19 -2.20
N ASN A 363 -14.84 5.30 -3.03
CA ASN A 363 -14.25 4.21 -3.82
C ASN A 363 -12.75 4.46 -4.04
N GLU A 364 -12.10 3.69 -4.92
CA GLU A 364 -10.66 3.80 -5.24
C GLU A 364 -10.22 5.21 -5.73
N MET A 365 -11.09 5.93 -6.45
CA MET A 365 -10.81 7.25 -7.02
C MET A 365 -11.52 8.40 -6.31
N ILE A 366 -12.60 8.14 -5.57
CA ILE A 366 -13.46 9.15 -4.94
C ILE A 366 -13.38 8.96 -3.41
N PRO A 367 -12.81 9.91 -2.65
CA PRO A 367 -12.67 9.76 -1.20
C PRO A 367 -14.00 9.60 -0.44
N PRO A 368 -13.95 9.12 0.82
CA PRO A 368 -15.07 9.11 1.75
C PRO A 368 -15.82 10.43 1.82
N ASN A 369 -17.16 10.37 1.79
CA ASN A 369 -18.06 11.52 1.90
C ASN A 369 -17.76 12.70 0.96
N THR A 370 -17.18 12.46 -0.22
CA THR A 370 -16.89 13.52 -1.20
C THR A 370 -18.16 13.99 -1.91
N LEU A 371 -18.40 15.31 -1.88
CA LEU A 371 -19.41 15.96 -2.73
C LEU A 371 -18.96 15.94 -4.18
N LEU A 372 -19.87 15.59 -5.09
CA LEU A 372 -19.58 15.57 -6.52
C LEU A 372 -20.30 16.72 -7.23
N ILE A 373 -19.56 17.52 -7.99
CA ILE A 373 -20.13 18.50 -8.91
C ILE A 373 -20.02 17.93 -10.32
N PHE A 374 -21.15 17.76 -11.00
CA PHE A 374 -21.18 17.31 -12.39
C PHE A 374 -21.59 18.48 -13.29
N ASP A 375 -20.81 18.76 -14.33
CA ASP A 375 -21.30 19.46 -15.52
C ASP A 375 -21.75 18.40 -16.53
N VAL A 376 -22.97 18.49 -17.06
CA VAL A 376 -23.56 17.47 -17.94
C VAL A 376 -24.27 18.11 -19.13
N GLU A 377 -23.96 17.64 -20.34
CA GLU A 377 -24.67 17.94 -21.58
C GLU A 377 -25.36 16.65 -22.07
N LEU A 378 -26.70 16.63 -22.07
CA LEU A 378 -27.49 15.47 -22.48
C LEU A 378 -27.79 15.55 -23.99
N HIS A 379 -27.25 14.61 -24.77
CA HIS A 379 -27.32 14.64 -26.23
C HIS A 379 -28.49 13.85 -26.79
N ASP A 380 -28.75 12.63 -26.29
CA ASP A 380 -29.87 11.79 -26.76
C ASP A 380 -30.31 10.73 -25.74
N ILE A 381 -31.47 10.10 -26.01
CA ILE A 381 -31.95 8.86 -25.38
C ILE A 381 -31.83 7.73 -26.42
N VAL A 382 -31.01 6.73 -26.14
CA VAL A 382 -30.71 5.62 -27.07
C VAL A 382 -31.53 4.37 -26.77
N GLU A 383 -31.95 3.65 -27.83
CA GLU A 383 -32.77 2.41 -27.78
C GLU A 383 -31.98 1.14 -27.38
#